data_AF-A0A958NX32-F1
#
_entry.id   AF-A0A958NX32-F1
#
_cell.length_a   1.000
_cell.length_b   1.000
_cell.length_c   1.000
_cell.angle_alpha   90.00
_cell.angle_beta   90.00
_cell.angle_gamma   90.00
#
_symmetry.space_group_name_H-M   'P 1'
#
loop_
_entity.id
_entity.type
_entity.pdbx_description
1 polymer ?
#
loop_
_entity_poly.entity_id
_entity_poly.type
_entity_poly.pdbx_seq_one_letter_code
_entity_poly.pdbx_strand_id
1 'polypeptide(L)'
;MNPPVKDFPPARSHLSPVEIFPGIFCVTGTVRLSKWVQVPRNMFVFKQADKLCLVNSVRLSESGLAELDSLGRVTDLVRLGWFHGMDDPFYIDRYRPKYWGLPGGQTNRKIQPDQKLENGGPFPVPGSTVQVFSTTKRPEAVVYLNADGGILLTCDAIMNLDAKGFGYNWIARYALRMQKHPRVRSGPLWKKFCEPKVDDYHRVQTLPYTHLISGHGNAVLHTAHSAVDKLIEYEFGE
;
A
#
# COMPACT_ATOMS: atom_id res chain seq x y z
N MET A 1 7.19 -22.74 -8.29
CA MET A 1 5.80 -22.61 -7.83
C MET A 1 5.78 -22.66 -6.31
N ASN A 2 5.18 -21.68 -5.65
CA ASN A 2 5.08 -21.64 -4.18
C ASN A 2 4.19 -22.81 -3.67
N PRO A 3 4.52 -23.44 -2.52
CA PRO A 3 3.74 -24.56 -1.99
C PRO A 3 2.34 -24.12 -1.54
N PRO A 4 1.33 -25.02 -1.55
CA PRO A 4 -0.01 -24.70 -1.05
C PRO A 4 0.05 -24.34 0.44
N VAL A 5 -0.48 -23.18 0.79
CA VAL A 5 -0.59 -22.70 2.17
C VAL A 5 -1.97 -23.10 2.68
N LYS A 6 -2.02 -23.90 3.76
CA LYS A 6 -3.25 -24.18 4.49
C LYS A 6 -3.47 -23.05 5.51
N ASP A 7 -4.73 -22.64 5.67
CA ASP A 7 -5.21 -21.58 6.57
C ASP A 7 -4.78 -20.15 6.22
N PHE A 8 -5.63 -19.48 5.43
CA PHE A 8 -5.51 -18.05 5.16
C PHE A 8 -6.26 -17.23 6.23
N PRO A 9 -5.81 -15.98 6.52
CA PRO A 9 -6.61 -15.08 7.34
C PRO A 9 -8.03 -14.94 6.77
N PRO A 10 -9.08 -14.94 7.63
CA PRO A 10 -10.43 -14.73 7.17
C PRO A 10 -10.61 -13.30 6.66
N ALA A 11 -11.53 -13.12 5.71
CA ALA A 11 -11.94 -11.80 5.28
C ALA A 11 -12.49 -11.00 6.47
N ARG A 12 -12.12 -9.73 6.53
CA ARG A 12 -12.64 -8.76 7.52
C ARG A 12 -13.53 -7.75 6.82
N SER A 13 -14.12 -6.84 7.57
CA SER A 13 -14.91 -5.76 6.96
C SER A 13 -14.05 -4.99 5.97
N HIS A 14 -14.54 -4.88 4.75
CA HIS A 14 -13.97 -4.08 3.67
C HIS A 14 -15.10 -3.44 2.86
N LEU A 15 -14.76 -2.41 2.10
CA LEU A 15 -15.65 -1.81 1.11
C LEU A 15 -15.49 -2.52 -0.24
N SER A 16 -16.46 -2.34 -1.12
CA SER A 16 -16.35 -2.70 -2.54
C SER A 16 -15.22 -1.91 -3.23
N PRO A 17 -14.64 -2.42 -4.33
CA PRO A 17 -13.70 -1.65 -5.15
C PRO A 17 -14.35 -0.36 -5.66
N VAL A 18 -13.69 0.77 -5.44
CA VAL A 18 -14.12 2.10 -5.93
C VAL A 18 -13.08 2.61 -6.91
N GLU A 19 -13.49 2.95 -8.13
CA GLU A 19 -12.61 3.61 -9.10
C GLU A 19 -12.27 5.02 -8.62
N ILE A 20 -10.99 5.30 -8.40
CA ILE A 20 -10.49 6.58 -7.88
C ILE A 20 -9.73 7.39 -8.93
N PHE A 21 -9.24 6.72 -9.97
CA PHE A 21 -8.71 7.28 -11.22
C PHE A 21 -9.07 6.30 -12.34
N PRO A 22 -9.06 6.71 -13.62
CA PRO A 22 -9.34 5.79 -14.74
C PRO A 22 -8.49 4.52 -14.68
N GLY A 23 -9.14 3.36 -14.51
CA GLY A 23 -8.47 2.07 -14.40
C GLY A 23 -7.74 1.80 -13.08
N ILE A 24 -7.89 2.66 -12.06
CA ILE A 24 -7.30 2.49 -10.73
C ILE A 24 -8.42 2.41 -9.70
N PHE A 25 -8.59 1.24 -9.09
CA PHE A 25 -9.58 1.01 -8.06
C PHE A 25 -8.91 0.90 -6.69
N CYS A 26 -9.58 1.40 -5.67
CA CYS A 26 -9.20 1.24 -4.27
C CYS A 26 -10.19 0.34 -3.55
N VAL A 27 -9.68 -0.63 -2.81
CA VAL A 27 -10.43 -1.43 -1.85
C VAL A 27 -9.91 -1.08 -0.46
N THR A 28 -10.76 -0.47 0.37
CA THR A 28 -10.43 -0.22 1.78
C THR A 28 -10.94 -1.36 2.65
N GLY A 29 -10.01 -2.10 3.24
CA GLY A 29 -10.25 -3.14 4.23
C GLY A 29 -9.85 -2.73 5.64
N THR A 30 -9.81 -3.71 6.55
CA THR A 30 -9.42 -3.50 7.95
C THR A 30 -8.42 -4.53 8.43
N VAL A 31 -7.58 -4.13 9.38
CA VAL A 31 -6.66 -5.02 10.11
C VAL A 31 -6.70 -4.70 11.60
N ARG A 32 -6.55 -5.71 12.44
CA ARG A 32 -6.39 -5.54 13.90
C ARG A 32 -4.91 -5.59 14.20
N LEU A 33 -4.37 -4.49 14.68
CA LEU A 33 -3.00 -4.42 15.19
C LEU A 33 -2.90 -5.04 16.59
N SER A 34 -4.02 -5.10 17.33
CA SER A 34 -4.14 -5.77 18.62
C SER A 34 -5.60 -6.17 18.88
N LYS A 35 -5.88 -6.80 20.03
CA LYS A 35 -7.27 -7.08 20.45
C LYS A 35 -8.14 -5.81 20.58
N TRP A 36 -7.53 -4.65 20.76
CA TRP A 36 -8.21 -3.38 21.00
C TRP A 36 -8.16 -2.40 19.83
N VAL A 37 -7.21 -2.55 18.91
CA VAL A 37 -6.92 -1.54 17.88
C VAL A 37 -7.17 -2.13 16.49
N GLN A 38 -8.09 -1.50 15.76
CA GLN A 38 -8.36 -1.79 14.35
C GLN A 38 -8.18 -0.52 13.53
N VAL A 39 -7.49 -0.67 12.40
CA VAL A 39 -7.19 0.42 11.47
C VAL A 39 -7.55 0.00 10.04
N PRO A 40 -7.85 0.95 9.14
CA PRO A 40 -8.02 0.65 7.73
C PRO A 40 -6.69 0.26 7.09
N ARG A 41 -6.78 -0.40 5.94
CA ARG A 41 -5.68 -0.65 4.99
C ARG A 41 -6.26 -0.72 3.59
N ASN A 42 -5.49 -0.33 2.59
CA ASN A 42 -5.93 -0.28 1.21
C ASN A 42 -5.20 -1.32 0.37
N MET A 43 -5.96 -1.96 -0.51
CA MET A 43 -5.46 -2.62 -1.70
C MET A 43 -5.80 -1.75 -2.91
N PHE A 44 -4.86 -1.61 -3.84
CA PHE A 44 -5.11 -0.98 -5.13
C PHE A 44 -5.19 -2.03 -6.23
N VAL A 45 -6.10 -1.83 -7.17
CA VAL A 45 -6.30 -2.68 -8.34
C VAL A 45 -6.07 -1.82 -9.58
N PHE A 46 -5.03 -2.14 -10.33
CA PHE A 46 -4.71 -1.48 -11.60
C PHE A 46 -5.21 -2.35 -12.74
N LYS A 47 -6.17 -1.82 -13.51
CA LYS A 47 -6.81 -2.50 -14.63
C LYS A 47 -6.20 -2.06 -15.95
N GLN A 48 -5.69 -3.02 -16.71
CA GLN A 48 -5.17 -2.83 -18.06
C GLN A 48 -5.87 -3.83 -18.99
N ALA A 49 -6.85 -3.35 -19.76
CA ALA A 49 -7.78 -4.19 -20.50
C ALA A 49 -8.47 -5.22 -19.57
N ASP A 50 -8.18 -6.51 -19.74
CA ASP A 50 -8.69 -7.62 -18.93
C ASP A 50 -7.75 -8.01 -17.78
N LYS A 51 -6.55 -7.43 -17.68
CA LYS A 51 -5.55 -7.79 -16.66
C LYS A 51 -5.62 -6.88 -15.45
N LEU A 52 -5.52 -7.47 -14.28
CA LEU A 52 -5.49 -6.78 -12.99
C LEU A 52 -4.14 -7.01 -12.29
N CYS A 53 -3.54 -5.91 -11.85
CA CYS A 53 -2.43 -5.90 -10.89
C CYS A 53 -2.95 -5.47 -9.52
N LEU A 54 -2.76 -6.32 -8.51
CA LEU A 54 -3.11 -6.01 -7.13
C LEU A 54 -1.88 -5.50 -6.39
N VAL A 55 -2.01 -4.39 -5.66
CA VAL A 55 -0.93 -3.85 -4.82
C VAL A 55 -1.39 -3.77 -3.37
N ASN A 56 -0.57 -4.31 -2.46
CA ASN A 56 -0.84 -4.39 -1.01
C ASN A 56 -2.18 -5.08 -0.71
N SER A 57 -2.26 -6.37 -1.05
CA SER A 57 -3.52 -7.14 -1.04
C SER A 57 -4.31 -7.01 0.26
N VAL A 58 -5.63 -7.07 0.18
CA VAL A 58 -6.58 -7.10 1.30
C VAL A 58 -7.48 -8.31 1.12
N ARG A 59 -7.66 -9.17 2.12
CA ARG A 59 -8.56 -10.32 2.04
C ARG A 59 -10.02 -9.88 1.87
N LEU A 60 -10.58 -10.14 0.69
CA LEU A 60 -11.98 -9.86 0.32
C LEU A 60 -12.94 -10.97 0.77
N SER A 61 -14.21 -10.65 1.00
CA SER A 61 -15.30 -11.63 1.11
C SER A 61 -15.54 -12.31 -0.25
N GLU A 62 -16.36 -13.37 -0.28
CA GLU A 62 -16.74 -13.99 -1.56
C GLU A 62 -17.46 -13.01 -2.50
N SER A 63 -18.29 -12.10 -1.97
CA SER A 63 -18.92 -11.04 -2.77
C SER A 63 -17.88 -10.05 -3.31
N GLY A 64 -16.91 -9.64 -2.48
CA GLY A 64 -15.82 -8.77 -2.92
C GLY A 64 -14.93 -9.43 -3.97
N LEU A 65 -14.70 -10.74 -3.87
CA LEU A 65 -13.97 -11.52 -4.89
C LEU A 65 -14.76 -11.58 -6.19
N ALA A 66 -16.08 -11.78 -6.15
CA ALA A 66 -16.92 -11.75 -7.35
C ALA A 66 -16.87 -10.37 -8.03
N GLU A 67 -16.89 -9.28 -7.25
CA GLU A 67 -16.71 -7.92 -7.78
C GLU A 67 -15.33 -7.74 -8.41
N LEU A 68 -14.25 -8.19 -7.74
CA LEU A 68 -12.90 -8.15 -8.29
C LEU A 68 -12.78 -8.95 -9.60
N ASP A 69 -13.32 -10.17 -9.62
CA ASP A 69 -13.29 -11.08 -10.78
C ASP A 69 -14.09 -10.49 -11.96
N SER A 70 -15.12 -9.67 -11.68
CA SER A 70 -15.87 -8.95 -12.71
C SER A 70 -15.09 -7.80 -13.37
N LEU A 71 -14.08 -7.26 -12.68
CA LEU A 71 -13.20 -6.23 -13.23
C LEU A 71 -12.18 -6.82 -14.22
N GLY A 72 -11.83 -8.09 -14.08
CA GLY A 72 -10.85 -8.77 -14.94
C GLY A 72 -10.10 -9.89 -14.23
N ARG A 73 -9.03 -10.37 -14.87
CA ARG A 73 -8.18 -11.45 -14.40
C ARG A 73 -6.98 -10.90 -13.64
N VAL A 74 -6.81 -11.33 -12.39
CA VAL A 74 -5.59 -11.07 -11.61
C VAL A 74 -4.39 -11.77 -12.24
N THR A 75 -3.41 -10.98 -12.71
CA THR A 75 -2.17 -11.49 -13.32
C THR A 75 -0.94 -11.19 -12.49
N ASP A 76 -0.97 -10.11 -11.72
CA ASP A 76 0.16 -9.63 -10.95
C ASP A 76 -0.27 -9.27 -9.53
N LEU A 77 0.58 -9.60 -8.56
CA LEU A 77 0.41 -9.23 -7.17
C LEU A 77 1.71 -8.59 -6.68
N VAL A 78 1.60 -7.41 -6.10
CA VAL A 78 2.72 -6.60 -5.65
C VAL A 78 2.60 -6.31 -4.16
N ARG A 79 3.71 -6.49 -3.46
CA ARG A 79 3.89 -6.03 -2.08
C ARG A 79 4.95 -4.93 -2.02
N LEU A 80 4.54 -3.73 -1.60
CA LEU A 80 5.45 -2.58 -1.51
C LEU A 80 6.18 -2.46 -0.18
N GLY A 81 5.54 -2.88 0.92
CA GLY A 81 6.06 -2.67 2.27
C GLY A 81 6.20 -3.94 3.11
N TRP A 82 7.14 -3.92 4.05
CA TRP A 82 7.42 -5.05 4.93
C TRP A 82 6.25 -5.42 5.85
N PHE A 83 5.45 -4.47 6.35
CA PHE A 83 4.32 -4.80 7.24
C PHE A 83 3.02 -5.17 6.50
N HIS A 84 3.03 -5.14 5.17
CA HIS A 84 1.92 -5.61 4.34
C HIS A 84 2.13 -7.06 3.87
N GLY A 85 1.14 -7.62 3.19
CA GLY A 85 1.24 -8.93 2.55
C GLY A 85 0.77 -10.12 3.37
N MET A 86 0.08 -9.90 4.50
CA MET A 86 -0.52 -11.00 5.26
C MET A 86 -1.57 -11.80 4.46
N ASP A 87 -2.19 -11.16 3.46
CA ASP A 87 -3.21 -11.77 2.62
C ASP A 87 -2.65 -12.24 1.26
N ASP A 88 -1.37 -11.94 0.95
CA ASP A 88 -0.73 -12.36 -0.31
C ASP A 88 -0.82 -13.88 -0.54
N PRO A 89 -0.61 -14.76 0.46
CA PRO A 89 -0.72 -16.20 0.25
C PRO A 89 -2.06 -16.63 -0.34
N PHE A 90 -3.17 -15.98 0.06
CA PHE A 90 -4.50 -16.30 -0.44
C PHE A 90 -4.62 -15.99 -1.93
N TYR A 91 -4.16 -14.81 -2.36
CA TYR A 91 -4.21 -14.41 -3.76
C TYR A 91 -3.22 -15.21 -4.62
N ILE A 92 -2.07 -15.57 -4.06
CA ILE A 92 -1.09 -16.45 -4.72
C ILE A 92 -1.69 -17.82 -5.00
N ASP A 93 -2.39 -18.40 -4.01
CA ASP A 93 -3.01 -19.71 -4.18
C ASP A 93 -4.19 -19.68 -5.15
N ARG A 94 -5.08 -18.68 -5.01
CA ARG A 94 -6.30 -18.55 -5.82
C ARG A 94 -6.02 -18.21 -7.28
N TYR A 95 -5.18 -17.21 -7.55
CA TYR A 95 -5.03 -16.65 -8.90
C TYR A 95 -3.74 -17.05 -9.60
N ARG A 96 -2.77 -17.62 -8.87
CA ARG A 96 -1.41 -17.90 -9.38
C ARG A 96 -0.81 -16.71 -10.15
N PRO A 97 -0.85 -15.48 -9.60
CA PRO A 97 -0.28 -14.32 -10.25
C PRO A 97 1.24 -14.38 -10.23
N LYS A 98 1.87 -13.58 -11.08
CA LYS A 98 3.29 -13.22 -10.90
C LYS A 98 3.41 -12.37 -9.62
N TYR A 99 4.23 -12.81 -8.68
CA TYR A 99 4.41 -12.13 -7.41
C TYR A 99 5.64 -11.21 -7.42
N TRP A 100 5.44 -9.95 -7.06
CA TRP A 100 6.46 -8.90 -7.03
C TRP A 100 6.70 -8.45 -5.59
N GLY A 101 7.96 -8.25 -5.23
CA GLY A 101 8.30 -7.72 -3.91
C GLY A 101 9.77 -7.37 -3.76
N LEU A 102 10.09 -6.68 -2.68
CA LEU A 102 11.46 -6.30 -2.36
C LEU A 102 12.29 -7.52 -1.89
N PRO A 103 13.59 -7.55 -2.19
CA PRO A 103 14.52 -8.51 -1.59
C PRO A 103 14.48 -8.43 -0.06
N GLY A 104 14.34 -9.58 0.60
CA GLY A 104 14.22 -9.63 2.06
C GLY A 104 12.97 -8.92 2.59
N GLY A 105 11.92 -8.79 1.76
CA GLY A 105 10.64 -8.13 2.05
C GLY A 105 9.59 -9.05 2.69
N GLN A 106 9.82 -10.36 2.69
CA GLN A 106 8.82 -11.38 3.03
C GLN A 106 8.93 -11.81 4.50
N THR A 107 7.82 -11.69 5.23
CA THR A 107 7.67 -12.23 6.59
C THR A 107 7.53 -13.75 6.60
N ASN A 108 6.95 -14.33 5.53
CA ASN A 108 6.89 -15.77 5.32
C ASN A 108 7.95 -16.21 4.30
N ARG A 109 9.04 -16.83 4.79
CA ARG A 109 10.15 -17.29 3.94
C ARG A 109 9.75 -18.30 2.85
N LYS A 110 8.58 -18.94 2.96
CA LYS A 110 8.10 -19.92 1.99
C LYS A 110 7.56 -19.29 0.70
N ILE A 111 7.26 -18.00 0.72
CA ILE A 111 6.78 -17.27 -0.46
C ILE A 111 7.90 -16.35 -0.90
N GLN A 112 8.42 -16.60 -2.09
CA GLN A 112 9.44 -15.75 -2.70
C GLN A 112 8.82 -15.01 -3.90
N PRO A 113 9.23 -13.76 -4.15
CA PRO A 113 8.78 -13.02 -5.31
C PRO A 113 9.37 -13.62 -6.59
N ASP A 114 8.54 -13.75 -7.62
CA ASP A 114 8.97 -14.12 -8.97
C ASP A 114 9.75 -12.97 -9.65
N GLN A 115 9.49 -11.73 -9.22
CA GLN A 115 10.16 -10.52 -9.69
C GLN A 115 10.52 -9.60 -8.53
N LYS A 116 11.74 -9.04 -8.59
CA LYS A 116 12.23 -8.13 -7.56
C LYS A 116 11.82 -6.70 -7.89
N LEU A 117 11.38 -5.97 -6.87
CA LEU A 117 11.29 -4.52 -6.93
C LEU A 117 12.68 -3.92 -6.62
N GLU A 118 13.10 -2.95 -7.42
CA GLU A 118 14.37 -2.24 -7.27
C GLU A 118 14.28 -0.83 -7.88
N ASN A 119 15.20 0.06 -7.52
CA ASN A 119 15.21 1.44 -8.02
C ASN A 119 15.25 1.49 -9.55
N GLY A 120 14.28 2.15 -10.18
CA GLY A 120 14.16 2.25 -11.64
C GLY A 120 13.85 0.92 -12.33
N GLY A 121 13.61 -0.16 -11.57
CA GLY A 121 13.32 -1.48 -12.08
C GLY A 121 11.91 -1.61 -12.66
N PRO A 122 11.61 -2.76 -13.28
CA PRO A 122 10.30 -3.00 -13.88
C PRO A 122 9.19 -3.04 -12.83
N PHE A 123 7.98 -2.68 -13.27
CA PHE A 123 6.76 -2.76 -12.50
C PHE A 123 5.60 -3.17 -13.42
N PRO A 124 4.60 -3.95 -12.95
CA PRO A 124 3.54 -4.50 -13.79
C PRO A 124 2.57 -3.45 -14.38
N VAL A 125 2.65 -2.19 -13.93
CA VAL A 125 1.88 -1.07 -14.50
C VAL A 125 2.81 -0.23 -15.39
N PRO A 126 2.54 -0.09 -16.71
CA PRO A 126 3.34 0.71 -17.62
C PRO A 126 3.44 2.18 -17.19
N GLY A 127 4.53 2.84 -17.59
CA GLY A 127 4.74 4.26 -17.28
C GLY A 127 4.95 4.53 -15.79
N SER A 128 5.43 3.54 -15.04
CA SER A 128 5.70 3.67 -13.62
C SER A 128 7.20 3.59 -13.32
N THR A 129 7.59 4.10 -12.15
CA THR A 129 8.97 4.08 -11.67
C THR A 129 8.99 3.67 -10.22
N VAL A 130 9.72 2.60 -9.92
CA VAL A 130 9.92 2.11 -8.56
C VAL A 130 11.05 2.89 -7.90
N GLN A 131 10.82 3.32 -6.66
CA GLN A 131 11.84 3.90 -5.80
C GLN A 131 11.83 3.21 -4.44
N VAL A 132 12.98 2.70 -4.03
CA VAL A 132 13.18 1.91 -2.83
C VAL A 132 13.82 2.77 -1.76
N PHE A 133 13.28 2.71 -0.54
CA PHE A 133 13.87 3.33 0.63
C PHE A 133 15.16 2.58 0.97
N SER A 134 16.29 3.29 0.97
CA SER A 134 17.62 2.70 1.15
C SER A 134 18.16 2.82 2.57
N THR A 135 17.55 3.67 3.40
CA THR A 135 18.03 3.92 4.77
C THR A 135 17.28 3.12 5.84
N THR A 136 16.17 2.47 5.47
CA THR A 136 15.28 1.78 6.40
C THR A 136 15.79 0.39 6.79
N LYS A 137 15.56 0.01 8.06
CA LYS A 137 15.90 -1.34 8.57
C LYS A 137 15.08 -2.47 7.94
N ARG A 138 13.92 -2.15 7.35
CA ARG A 138 13.05 -3.09 6.65
C ARG A 138 12.77 -2.56 5.24
N PRO A 139 12.66 -3.44 4.24
CA PRO A 139 12.40 -3.00 2.87
C PRO A 139 11.05 -2.30 2.73
N GLU A 140 11.07 -1.19 2.02
CA GLU A 140 9.91 -0.39 1.65
C GLU A 140 10.17 0.26 0.28
N ALA A 141 9.13 0.36 -0.54
CA ALA A 141 9.19 1.07 -1.82
C ALA A 141 7.96 1.94 -2.03
N VAL A 142 8.14 2.95 -2.86
CA VAL A 142 7.08 3.74 -3.46
C VAL A 142 7.14 3.59 -4.98
N VAL A 143 6.03 3.89 -5.63
CA VAL A 143 5.92 3.81 -7.08
C VAL A 143 5.34 5.13 -7.57
N TYR A 144 6.07 5.79 -8.46
CA TYR A 144 5.54 6.88 -9.25
C TYR A 144 4.78 6.30 -10.44
N LEU A 145 3.58 6.82 -10.71
CA LEU A 145 2.79 6.50 -11.88
C LEU A 145 2.64 7.77 -12.71
N ASN A 146 3.06 7.72 -13.98
CA ASN A 146 2.86 8.81 -14.93
C ASN A 146 1.42 8.79 -15.49
N ALA A 147 0.45 9.06 -14.61
CA ALA A 147 -0.97 9.15 -14.92
C ALA A 147 -1.58 10.31 -14.11
N ASP A 148 -2.64 10.94 -14.63
CA ASP A 148 -3.40 12.01 -13.95
C ASP A 148 -2.53 13.12 -13.32
N GLY A 149 -1.48 13.58 -14.02
CA GLY A 149 -0.56 14.61 -13.48
C GLY A 149 0.42 14.11 -12.42
N GLY A 150 0.59 12.78 -12.31
CA GLY A 150 1.52 12.10 -11.44
C GLY A 150 0.87 11.61 -10.15
N ILE A 151 0.87 10.29 -9.95
CA ILE A 151 0.34 9.65 -8.75
C ILE A 151 1.50 8.95 -8.02
N LEU A 152 1.68 9.28 -6.74
CA LEU A 152 2.59 8.57 -5.85
C LEU A 152 1.83 7.45 -5.12
N LEU A 153 2.16 6.21 -5.43
CA LEU A 153 1.67 5.01 -4.74
C LEU A 153 2.65 4.62 -3.64
N THR A 154 2.13 4.54 -2.42
CA THR A 154 2.94 4.35 -1.20
C THR A 154 2.33 3.28 -0.30
N CYS A 155 3.08 2.88 0.72
CA CYS A 155 2.64 1.90 1.71
C CYS A 155 2.65 2.52 3.12
N ASP A 156 3.58 2.12 3.98
CA ASP A 156 3.64 2.58 5.36
C ASP A 156 4.60 3.75 5.58
N ALA A 157 5.55 3.98 4.67
CA ALA A 157 6.46 5.12 4.72
C ALA A 157 5.74 6.47 4.62
N ILE A 158 4.67 6.54 3.85
CA ILE A 158 3.87 7.74 3.65
C ILE A 158 2.40 7.30 3.62
N MET A 159 1.64 7.67 4.65
CA MET A 159 0.22 7.36 4.79
C MET A 159 -0.60 8.65 4.79
N ASN A 160 -1.91 8.57 4.54
CA ASN A 160 -2.83 9.70 4.77
C ASN A 160 -3.87 9.36 5.84
N LEU A 161 -3.53 9.54 7.11
CA LEU A 161 -4.35 9.09 8.23
C LEU A 161 -5.49 10.07 8.55
N ASP A 162 -6.72 9.72 8.17
CA ASP A 162 -7.95 10.46 8.53
C ASP A 162 -8.84 9.66 9.50
N ALA A 163 -9.03 10.18 10.72
CA ALA A 163 -9.89 9.57 11.74
C ALA A 163 -11.38 9.46 11.36
N LYS A 164 -11.80 10.18 10.32
CA LYS A 164 -13.15 10.10 9.75
C LYS A 164 -13.28 8.98 8.72
N GLY A 165 -12.17 8.40 8.26
CA GLY A 165 -12.16 7.30 7.30
C GLY A 165 -12.82 6.02 7.83
N PHE A 166 -13.22 5.16 6.90
CA PHE A 166 -13.70 3.81 7.19
C PHE A 166 -12.66 2.99 7.97
N GLY A 167 -13.12 1.97 8.70
CA GLY A 167 -12.25 0.90 9.22
C GLY A 167 -11.60 1.14 10.59
N TYR A 168 -11.50 2.39 11.05
CA TYR A 168 -11.07 2.69 12.42
C TYR A 168 -12.14 2.28 13.45
N ASN A 169 -11.73 1.56 14.49
CA ASN A 169 -12.58 1.42 15.67
C ASN A 169 -12.50 2.66 16.58
N TRP A 170 -13.34 2.73 17.61
CA TRP A 170 -13.46 3.92 18.46
C TRP A 170 -12.16 4.28 19.18
N ILE A 171 -11.39 3.27 19.64
CA ILE A 171 -10.09 3.46 20.30
C ILE A 171 -9.09 4.10 19.33
N ALA A 172 -8.94 3.51 18.14
CA ALA A 172 -8.02 4.01 17.13
C ALA A 172 -8.41 5.43 16.66
N ARG A 173 -9.71 5.68 16.48
CA ARG A 173 -10.24 7.00 16.12
C ARG A 173 -9.95 8.03 17.20
N TYR A 174 -10.14 7.70 18.47
CA TYR A 174 -9.83 8.60 19.58
C TYR A 174 -8.33 8.91 19.63
N ALA A 175 -7.48 7.88 19.59
CA ALA A 175 -6.02 8.06 19.58
C ALA A 175 -5.56 8.96 18.42
N LEU A 176 -6.12 8.78 17.22
CA LEU A 176 -5.79 9.59 16.05
C LEU A 176 -6.29 11.04 16.16
N ARG A 177 -7.44 11.30 16.80
CA ARG A 177 -7.97 12.66 17.02
C ARG A 177 -7.18 13.45 18.07
N MET A 178 -6.62 12.77 19.07
CA MET A 178 -5.82 13.40 20.12
C MET A 178 -4.42 13.79 19.64
N GLN A 179 -4.02 13.30 18.47
CA GLN A 179 -2.72 13.57 17.87
C GLN A 179 -2.72 14.88 17.09
N LYS A 180 -1.84 15.82 17.47
CA LYS A 180 -1.59 17.07 16.73
C LYS A 180 -0.55 16.85 15.62
N HIS A 181 -0.77 15.83 14.79
CA HIS A 181 0.14 15.45 13.72
C HIS A 181 -0.46 15.80 12.35
N PRO A 182 0.37 16.08 11.33
CA PRO A 182 -0.10 16.13 9.95
C PRO A 182 -0.85 14.85 9.57
N ARG A 183 -1.83 14.97 8.66
CA ARG A 183 -2.55 13.79 8.15
C ARG A 183 -1.63 12.90 7.32
N VAL A 184 -0.85 13.52 6.43
CA VAL A 184 0.19 12.86 5.66
C VAL A 184 1.43 12.71 6.54
N ARG A 185 1.80 11.46 6.84
CA ARG A 185 2.92 11.14 7.73
C ARG A 185 3.32 9.68 7.60
N SER A 186 4.48 9.33 8.16
CA SER A 186 4.91 7.95 8.28
C SER A 186 4.02 7.17 9.25
N GLY A 187 3.83 5.88 8.97
CA GLY A 187 3.16 4.98 9.90
C GLY A 187 3.88 4.95 11.25
N PRO A 188 3.19 5.18 12.39
CA PRO A 188 3.87 5.26 13.69
C PRO A 188 4.66 3.99 14.05
N LEU A 189 4.11 2.80 13.74
CA LEU A 189 4.80 1.53 13.96
C LEU A 189 5.94 1.34 12.94
N TRP A 190 5.69 1.65 11.67
CA TRP A 190 6.71 1.55 10.63
C TRP A 190 7.91 2.45 10.95
N LYS A 191 7.69 3.73 11.27
CA LYS A 191 8.74 4.68 11.66
C LYS A 191 9.55 4.16 12.84
N LYS A 192 8.87 3.64 13.87
CA LYS A 192 9.52 3.07 15.07
C LYS A 192 10.45 1.90 14.74
N PHE A 193 10.07 1.02 13.83
CA PHE A 193 10.83 -0.20 13.52
C PHE A 193 11.81 -0.05 12.34
N CYS A 194 11.53 0.86 11.43
CA CYS A 194 12.30 1.07 10.20
C CYS A 194 13.35 2.17 10.37
N GLU A 195 13.14 3.13 11.29
CA GLU A 195 14.07 4.25 11.56
C GLU A 195 14.57 4.93 10.27
N PRO A 196 13.64 5.43 9.43
CA PRO A 196 14.01 6.05 8.16
C PRO A 196 14.82 7.32 8.37
N LYS A 197 15.64 7.67 7.36
CA LYS A 197 16.31 8.97 7.27
C LYS A 197 15.63 9.85 6.22
N VAL A 198 15.73 11.15 6.43
CA VAL A 198 15.15 12.19 5.56
C VAL A 198 15.56 12.06 4.09
N ASP A 199 16.78 11.58 3.81
CA ASP A 199 17.30 11.37 2.46
C ASP A 199 16.38 10.52 1.57
N ASP A 200 15.67 9.54 2.15
CA ASP A 200 14.69 8.76 1.41
C ASP A 200 13.51 9.62 0.94
N TYR A 201 13.04 10.54 1.76
CA TYR A 201 11.92 11.43 1.44
C TYR A 201 12.34 12.52 0.46
N HIS A 202 13.54 13.09 0.59
CA HIS A 202 14.08 14.02 -0.39
C HIS A 202 14.19 13.39 -1.77
N ARG A 203 14.61 12.12 -1.83
CA ARG A 203 14.60 11.32 -3.06
C ARG A 203 13.19 11.14 -3.63
N VAL A 204 12.19 10.89 -2.80
CA VAL A 204 10.78 10.83 -3.23
C VAL A 204 10.31 12.18 -3.77
N GLN A 205 10.67 13.29 -3.12
CA GLN A 205 10.25 14.63 -3.51
C GLN A 205 10.81 15.11 -4.86
N THR A 206 11.80 14.41 -5.43
CA THR A 206 12.25 14.64 -6.80
C THR A 206 11.27 14.16 -7.87
N LEU A 207 10.31 13.30 -7.51
CA LEU A 207 9.32 12.76 -8.44
C LEU A 207 8.21 13.79 -8.71
N PRO A 208 7.75 13.94 -9.97
CA PRO A 208 6.75 14.94 -10.33
C PRO A 208 5.32 14.42 -10.09
N TYR A 209 4.93 14.24 -8.82
CA TYR A 209 3.59 13.79 -8.45
C TYR A 209 2.71 14.91 -7.88
N THR A 210 1.42 14.83 -8.19
CA THR A 210 0.38 15.75 -7.74
C THR A 210 -0.62 15.07 -6.80
N HIS A 211 -0.73 13.75 -6.92
CA HIS A 211 -1.64 12.89 -6.16
C HIS A 211 -0.87 11.87 -5.31
N LEU A 212 -1.46 11.44 -4.20
CA LEU A 212 -0.95 10.36 -3.34
C LEU A 212 -2.05 9.34 -3.10
N ILE A 213 -1.74 8.08 -3.33
CA ILE A 213 -2.51 6.94 -2.86
C ILE A 213 -1.61 6.09 -1.97
N SER A 214 -2.13 5.62 -0.83
CA SER A 214 -1.31 4.95 0.17
C SER A 214 -1.98 3.71 0.71
N GLY A 215 -1.18 2.80 1.26
CA GLY A 215 -1.66 1.59 1.95
C GLY A 215 -2.61 1.89 3.12
N HIS A 216 -2.71 3.15 3.57
CA HIS A 216 -3.58 3.55 4.67
C HIS A 216 -4.23 4.93 4.44
N GLY A 217 -5.56 4.95 4.45
CA GLY A 217 -6.38 6.16 4.43
C GLY A 217 -6.80 6.63 3.04
N ASN A 218 -7.26 7.87 2.91
CA ASN A 218 -7.84 8.35 1.66
C ASN A 218 -6.77 8.85 0.68
N ALA A 219 -7.10 8.95 -0.60
CA ALA A 219 -6.24 9.62 -1.57
C ALA A 219 -6.04 11.11 -1.18
N VAL A 220 -4.85 11.65 -1.42
CA VAL A 220 -4.58 13.09 -1.40
C VAL A 220 -4.57 13.56 -2.84
N LEU A 221 -5.48 14.48 -3.17
CA LEU A 221 -5.62 14.98 -4.54
C LEU A 221 -5.02 16.38 -4.64
N HIS A 222 -4.32 16.65 -5.73
CA HIS A 222 -3.80 17.97 -6.13
C HIS A 222 -2.75 18.63 -5.22
N THR A 223 -2.52 18.08 -4.03
CA THR A 223 -1.74 18.70 -2.96
C THR A 223 -0.74 17.74 -2.33
N ALA A 224 -0.50 16.59 -2.96
CA ALA A 224 0.32 15.52 -2.39
C ALA A 224 1.77 15.97 -2.14
N HIS A 225 2.39 16.67 -3.08
CA HIS A 225 3.77 17.15 -2.97
C HIS A 225 3.98 18.01 -1.72
N SER A 226 3.18 19.08 -1.58
CA SER A 226 3.16 19.95 -0.38
C SER A 226 2.78 19.22 0.91
N ALA A 227 1.93 18.19 0.84
CA ALA A 227 1.58 17.40 2.01
C ALA A 227 2.76 16.53 2.49
N VAL A 228 3.60 16.05 1.57
CA VAL A 228 4.84 15.34 1.91
C VAL A 228 5.93 16.32 2.38
N ASP A 229 5.97 17.57 1.93
CA ASP A 229 6.86 18.59 2.51
C ASP A 229 6.55 18.82 3.99
N LYS A 230 5.26 18.95 4.33
CA LYS A 230 4.81 19.08 5.71
C LYS A 230 5.10 17.84 6.56
N LEU A 231 5.15 16.66 5.95
CA LEU A 231 5.61 15.45 6.61
C LEU A 231 7.09 15.60 6.95
N ILE A 232 7.93 16.01 5.99
CA ILE A 232 9.38 16.13 6.16
C ILE A 232 9.70 17.14 7.27
N GLU A 233 9.11 18.33 7.20
CA GLU A 233 9.26 19.39 8.22
C GLU A 233 8.87 18.88 9.59
N TYR A 234 7.71 18.23 9.70
CA TYR A 234 7.20 17.72 10.97
C TYR A 234 8.05 16.59 11.55
N GLU A 235 8.55 15.69 10.71
CA GLU A 235 9.19 14.45 11.14
C GLU A 235 10.70 14.53 11.32
N PHE A 236 11.35 15.44 10.60
CA PHE A 236 12.80 15.57 10.52
C PHE A 236 13.30 17.00 10.80
N GLY A 237 12.42 18.02 10.77
CA GLY A 237 12.80 19.41 11.05
C GLY A 237 13.51 20.11 9.89
N GLU A 238 13.28 19.63 8.65
CA GLU A 238 13.87 20.14 7.40
C GLU A 238 12.83 20.76 6.47
#